data_AF-A0A538MRA5-F1
#
_entry.id   AF-A0A538MRA5-F1
#
_cell.length_a   1.000
_cell.length_b   1.000
_cell.length_c   1.000
_cell.angle_alpha   90.00
_cell.angle_beta   90.00
_cell.angle_gamma   90.00
#
_symmetry.space_group_name_H-M   'P 1'
#
loop_
_entity.id
_entity.type
_entity.pdbx_description
1 polymer ?
#
loop_
_entity_poly.entity_id
_entity_poly.type
_entity_poly.pdbx_seq_one_letter_code
_entity_poly.pdbx_strand_id
1 'polypeptide(L)'
;MKLRAGIVAAVAVAGVSLAAVLVPRQGHGAPLRAGAEAGEEHEATRVVRGALCGVERWPVKTLSDPGARQIDFTVRPATVRYLGSLQANPGGQDSRGPLETRVFGVQARLVSVKRESDSDYHLVLAQGGATMIAEMPLTGCTSGAQHRYAMALARTELEHAVGGPVGGSWIHPGVPVRIVGVLFFDFPHGQSGHARNYAELHPVTGFRVLNGSR
;
A
#
# COMPACT_ATOMS: atom_id res chain seq x y z
N MET A 1 -53.85 -54.63 -49.83
CA MET A 1 -52.41 -54.94 -49.88
C MET A 1 -51.78 -54.38 -48.60
N LYS A 2 -51.30 -55.27 -47.71
CA LYS A 2 -50.76 -54.92 -46.39
C LYS A 2 -49.33 -54.39 -46.56
N LEU A 3 -48.99 -53.22 -46.03
CA LEU A 3 -47.59 -52.85 -45.79
C LEU A 3 -47.39 -52.35 -44.35
N ARG A 4 -46.31 -52.89 -43.78
CA ARG A 4 -45.98 -53.02 -42.36
C ARG A 4 -45.39 -51.72 -41.81
N ALA A 5 -45.76 -51.39 -40.59
CA ALA A 5 -45.09 -50.38 -39.77
C ALA A 5 -43.69 -50.86 -39.38
N GLY A 6 -42.66 -50.08 -39.69
CA GLY A 6 -41.30 -50.23 -39.17
C GLY A 6 -41.10 -49.28 -38.01
N ILE A 7 -40.95 -49.83 -36.80
CA ILE A 7 -40.59 -49.06 -35.60
C ILE A 7 -39.08 -48.84 -35.65
N VAL A 8 -38.65 -47.59 -35.80
CA VAL A 8 -37.25 -47.19 -35.56
C VAL A 8 -37.13 -46.79 -34.10
N ALA A 9 -36.46 -47.62 -33.29
CA ALA A 9 -36.15 -47.29 -31.91
C ALA A 9 -35.02 -46.26 -31.87
N ALA A 10 -35.35 -45.02 -31.50
CA ALA A 10 -34.35 -43.99 -31.20
C ALA A 10 -33.76 -44.26 -29.81
N VAL A 11 -32.48 -44.63 -29.75
CA VAL A 11 -31.72 -44.70 -28.50
C VAL A 11 -31.36 -43.27 -28.10
N ALA A 12 -32.09 -42.73 -27.12
CA ALA A 12 -31.73 -41.46 -26.48
C ALA A 12 -30.54 -41.70 -25.53
N VAL A 13 -29.35 -41.26 -25.93
CA VAL A 13 -28.20 -41.18 -25.02
C VAL A 13 -28.43 -39.98 -24.12
N ALA A 14 -28.82 -40.22 -22.86
CA ALA A 14 -28.89 -39.20 -21.84
C ALA A 14 -27.47 -38.72 -21.51
N GLY A 15 -27.06 -37.61 -22.13
CA GLY A 15 -25.85 -36.89 -21.76
C GLY A 15 -26.03 -36.26 -20.37
N VAL A 16 -25.34 -36.81 -19.36
CA VAL A 16 -25.24 -36.16 -18.05
C VAL A 16 -24.39 -34.91 -18.23
N SER A 17 -25.04 -33.76 -18.39
CA SER A 17 -24.37 -32.46 -18.34
C SER A 17 -24.03 -32.18 -16.88
N LEU A 18 -22.76 -32.38 -16.49
CA LEU A 18 -22.24 -31.86 -15.23
C LEU A 18 -22.25 -30.32 -15.33
N ALA A 19 -23.32 -29.68 -14.86
CA ALA A 19 -23.33 -28.26 -14.61
C ALA A 19 -22.40 -28.00 -13.41
N ALA A 20 -21.17 -27.57 -13.69
CA ALA A 20 -20.25 -27.10 -12.66
C ALA A 20 -20.82 -25.82 -12.04
N VAL A 21 -21.48 -25.94 -10.89
CA VAL A 21 -21.88 -24.81 -10.07
C VAL A 21 -20.60 -24.17 -9.52
N LEU A 22 -20.17 -23.08 -10.14
CA LEU A 22 -19.13 -22.21 -9.60
C LEU A 22 -19.69 -21.50 -8.36
N VAL A 23 -19.43 -22.07 -7.18
CA VAL A 23 -19.64 -21.38 -5.91
C VAL A 23 -18.64 -20.22 -5.85
N PRO A 24 -19.06 -18.96 -5.70
CA PRO A 24 -18.13 -17.86 -5.55
C PRO A 24 -17.36 -18.07 -4.26
N ARG A 25 -16.04 -18.28 -4.36
CA ARG A 25 -15.15 -18.24 -3.19
C ARG A 25 -15.28 -16.85 -2.58
N GLN A 26 -15.93 -16.77 -1.41
CA GLN A 26 -15.82 -15.61 -0.55
C GLN A 26 -14.33 -15.41 -0.25
N GLY A 27 -13.76 -14.37 -0.85
CA GLY A 27 -12.39 -13.94 -0.58
C GLY A 27 -12.30 -13.53 0.87
N HIS A 28 -11.79 -14.43 1.70
CA HIS A 28 -11.40 -14.12 3.06
C HIS A 28 -10.20 -13.18 2.93
N GLY A 29 -10.41 -11.90 3.21
CA GLY A 29 -9.30 -11.01 3.52
C GLY A 29 -8.46 -11.65 4.62
N ALA A 30 -7.14 -11.57 4.50
CA ALA A 30 -6.24 -12.13 5.50
C ALA A 30 -6.67 -11.61 6.89
N PRO A 31 -6.97 -12.49 7.86
CA PRO A 31 -7.25 -12.07 9.21
C PRO A 31 -6.00 -11.38 9.76
N LEU A 32 -6.16 -10.19 10.34
CA LEU A 32 -5.12 -9.55 11.15
C LEU A 32 -4.76 -10.53 12.27
N ARG A 33 -3.59 -11.16 12.19
CA ARG A 33 -3.06 -11.95 13.30
C ARG A 33 -2.69 -10.98 14.42
N ALA A 34 -3.42 -11.08 15.53
CA ALA A 34 -2.92 -10.59 16.80
C ALA A 34 -1.65 -11.39 17.13
N GLY A 35 -0.50 -10.69 17.20
CA GLY A 35 0.80 -11.31 17.51
C GLY A 35 1.67 -11.66 16.30
N ALA A 36 1.79 -10.77 15.32
CA ALA A 36 2.96 -10.82 14.43
C ALA A 36 4.20 -10.44 15.25
N GLU A 37 4.83 -11.43 15.87
CA GLU A 37 6.21 -11.29 16.32
C GLU A 37 7.09 -11.01 15.10
N ALA A 38 8.00 -10.05 15.26
CA ALA A 38 8.81 -9.46 14.22
C ALA A 38 9.55 -10.51 13.37
N GLY A 39 9.02 -10.80 12.18
CA GLY A 39 9.91 -11.07 11.05
C GLY A 39 10.63 -9.76 10.75
N GLU A 40 11.96 -9.79 10.67
CA GLU A 40 12.71 -8.62 10.23
C GLU A 40 12.22 -8.24 8.82
N GLU A 41 11.75 -7.01 8.67
CA GLU A 41 11.50 -6.43 7.35
C GLU A 41 12.88 -6.03 6.81
N HIS A 42 13.28 -6.60 5.67
CA HIS A 42 14.65 -6.52 5.19
C HIS A 42 14.75 -5.57 3.99
N GLU A 43 14.94 -4.28 4.27
CA GLU A 43 15.38 -3.32 3.25
C GLU A 43 16.88 -2.99 3.41
N ALA A 44 17.61 -2.92 2.30
CA ALA A 44 19.03 -2.60 2.33
C ALA A 44 19.24 -1.12 2.71
N THR A 45 20.21 -0.85 3.58
CA THR A 45 20.50 0.50 4.09
C THR A 45 21.91 0.99 3.72
N ARG A 46 22.07 2.31 3.73
CA ARG A 46 23.35 3.01 3.57
C ARG A 46 23.44 4.21 4.51
N VAL A 47 24.65 4.57 4.92
CA VAL A 47 24.87 5.76 5.76
C VAL A 47 24.96 7.01 4.89
N VAL A 48 24.08 7.99 5.12
CA VAL A 48 24.10 9.32 4.49
C VAL A 48 24.15 10.38 5.58
N ARG A 49 25.30 11.07 5.72
CA ARG A 49 25.49 12.14 6.71
C ARG A 49 25.07 11.75 8.14
N GLY A 50 25.36 10.51 8.53
CA GLY A 50 25.03 9.97 9.86
C GLY A 50 23.62 9.39 10.01
N ALA A 51 22.77 9.46 8.99
CA ALA A 51 21.48 8.76 8.94
C ALA A 51 21.62 7.42 8.21
N LEU A 52 20.93 6.38 8.69
CA LEU A 52 20.71 5.16 7.91
C LEU A 52 19.53 5.43 6.97
N CYS A 53 19.74 5.28 5.67
CA CYS A 53 18.75 5.54 4.63
C CYS A 53 18.62 4.32 3.73
N GLY A 54 17.45 4.13 3.11
CA GLY A 54 17.23 3.01 2.21
C GLY A 54 18.05 3.09 0.93
N VAL A 55 18.06 1.98 0.21
CA VAL A 55 18.74 1.82 -1.07
C VAL A 55 17.74 1.59 -2.20
N GLU A 56 16.75 0.73 -2.01
CA GLU A 56 15.85 0.31 -3.09
C GLU A 56 14.94 1.44 -3.53
N ARG A 57 15.08 1.84 -4.80
CA ARG A 57 14.33 2.96 -5.40
C ARG A 57 14.30 4.23 -4.53
N TRP A 58 15.34 4.41 -3.70
CA TRP A 58 15.40 5.50 -2.71
C TRP A 58 15.20 6.90 -3.31
N PRO A 59 15.75 7.21 -4.52
CA PRO A 59 15.48 8.49 -5.15
C PRO A 59 14.00 8.75 -5.40
N VAL A 60 13.23 7.73 -5.77
CA VAL A 60 11.78 7.80 -6.00
C VAL A 60 11.03 7.96 -4.69
N LYS A 61 11.36 7.13 -3.70
CA LYS A 61 10.86 7.13 -2.31
C LYS A 61 11.09 8.49 -1.61
N THR A 62 12.14 9.23 -1.99
CA THR A 62 12.47 10.53 -1.38
C THR A 62 12.24 11.75 -2.27
N LEU A 63 11.67 11.61 -3.48
CA LEU A 63 11.50 12.71 -4.45
C LEU A 63 12.81 13.42 -4.82
N SER A 64 13.92 12.67 -4.82
CA SER A 64 15.24 13.15 -5.25
C SER A 64 15.63 12.63 -6.64
N ASP A 65 14.80 11.79 -7.25
CA ASP A 65 14.94 11.37 -8.64
C ASP A 65 14.69 12.52 -9.64
N PRO A 66 15.27 12.46 -10.86
CA PRO A 66 15.03 13.47 -11.89
C PRO A 66 13.55 13.64 -12.28
N GLY A 67 12.77 12.55 -12.21
CA GLY A 67 11.35 12.51 -12.54
C GLY A 67 10.44 13.21 -11.52
N ALA A 68 10.93 13.53 -10.33
CA ALA A 68 10.14 14.17 -9.27
C ALA A 68 9.49 15.49 -9.73
N ARG A 69 10.15 16.21 -10.65
CA ARG A 69 9.66 17.49 -11.20
C ARG A 69 8.39 17.34 -12.05
N GLN A 70 8.07 16.12 -12.47
CA GLN A 70 6.93 15.80 -13.31
C GLN A 70 5.72 15.31 -12.50
N ILE A 71 5.84 15.22 -11.17
CA ILE A 71 4.74 14.81 -10.30
C ILE A 71 3.65 15.89 -10.32
N ASP A 72 2.41 15.47 -10.56
CA ASP A 72 1.22 16.28 -10.34
C ASP A 72 0.83 16.22 -8.87
N PHE A 73 1.11 17.30 -8.14
CA PHE A 73 0.80 17.45 -6.72
C PHE A 73 -0.68 17.78 -6.44
N THR A 74 -1.54 17.78 -7.45
CA THR A 74 -2.99 17.84 -7.24
C THR A 74 -3.45 16.62 -6.46
N VAL A 75 -3.91 16.83 -5.22
CA VAL A 75 -4.30 15.73 -4.33
C VAL A 75 -5.58 15.07 -4.82
N ARG A 76 -5.49 13.78 -5.16
CA ARG A 76 -6.63 12.96 -5.60
C ARG A 76 -7.18 12.16 -4.42
N PRO A 77 -8.43 12.37 -3.97
CA PRO A 77 -9.02 11.52 -2.95
C PRO A 77 -9.09 10.07 -3.42
N ALA A 78 -8.68 9.13 -2.56
CA ALA A 78 -8.71 7.70 -2.87
C ALA A 78 -9.02 6.86 -1.62
N THR A 79 -9.37 5.60 -1.87
CA THR A 79 -9.52 4.59 -0.83
C THR A 79 -8.34 3.62 -0.87
N VAL A 80 -8.04 3.01 0.27
CA VAL A 80 -7.04 1.93 0.40
C VAL A 80 -7.34 0.82 -0.62
N ARG A 81 -8.61 0.42 -0.75
CA ARG A 81 -9.02 -0.64 -1.68
C ARG A 81 -8.81 -0.26 -3.15
N TYR A 82 -9.07 0.99 -3.50
CA TYR A 82 -8.86 1.49 -4.86
C TYR A 82 -7.37 1.48 -5.23
N LEU A 83 -6.51 2.04 -4.38
CA LEU A 83 -5.06 2.03 -4.61
C LEU A 83 -4.53 0.60 -4.67
N GLY A 84 -5.01 -0.26 -3.77
CA GLY A 84 -4.75 -1.69 -3.74
C GLY A 84 -5.36 -2.52 -4.89
N SER A 85 -5.97 -1.88 -5.88
CA SER A 85 -6.53 -2.52 -7.08
C SER A 85 -5.89 -2.02 -8.38
N LEU A 86 -5.04 -1.00 -8.32
CA LEU A 86 -4.34 -0.48 -9.48
C LEU A 86 -3.39 -1.54 -10.04
N GLN A 87 -3.18 -1.52 -11.36
CA GLN A 87 -2.12 -2.31 -11.96
C GLN A 87 -0.77 -1.73 -11.54
N ALA A 88 0.01 -2.52 -10.78
CA ALA A 88 1.36 -2.17 -10.42
C ALA A 88 2.24 -2.16 -11.68
N ASN A 89 2.88 -1.02 -11.93
CA ASN A 89 3.84 -0.85 -13.02
C ASN A 89 4.95 0.10 -12.50
N PRO A 90 5.82 -0.39 -11.60
CA PRO A 90 6.90 0.41 -11.04
C PRO A 90 7.93 0.79 -12.11
N GLY A 91 8.54 1.95 -11.96
CA GLY A 91 9.74 2.32 -12.71
C GLY A 91 10.99 1.63 -12.19
N GLY A 92 12.15 2.08 -12.67
CA GLY A 92 13.46 1.60 -12.21
C GLY A 92 13.93 2.27 -10.93
N GLN A 93 15.24 2.18 -10.67
CA GLN A 93 15.89 2.68 -9.46
C GLN A 93 15.70 4.20 -9.24
N ASP A 94 15.74 4.98 -10.31
CA ASP A 94 15.62 6.44 -10.30
C ASP A 94 14.59 6.94 -11.34
N SER A 95 13.70 6.05 -11.79
CA SER A 95 12.64 6.38 -12.73
C SER A 95 11.27 5.95 -12.20
N ARG A 96 10.24 6.64 -12.69
CA ARG A 96 8.86 6.51 -12.24
C ARG A 96 8.04 5.74 -13.27
N GLY A 97 7.19 4.86 -12.78
CA GLY A 97 6.11 4.26 -13.54
C GLY A 97 5.00 5.27 -13.84
N PRO A 98 4.07 4.94 -14.76
CA PRO A 98 3.05 5.88 -15.22
C PRO A 98 2.12 6.45 -14.14
N LEU A 99 1.92 5.72 -13.04
CA LEU A 99 1.07 6.16 -11.93
C LEU A 99 1.85 6.76 -10.76
N GLU A 100 3.17 6.60 -10.71
CA GLU A 100 4.04 7.09 -9.62
C GLU A 100 4.33 8.60 -9.71
N THR A 101 3.63 9.30 -10.58
CA THR A 101 3.64 10.76 -10.74
C THR A 101 2.39 11.41 -10.16
N ARG A 102 1.61 10.68 -9.36
CA ARG A 102 0.31 11.13 -8.83
C ARG A 102 0.30 11.15 -7.31
N VAL A 103 -0.27 12.22 -6.75
CA VAL A 103 -0.49 12.36 -5.31
C VAL A 103 -1.90 11.95 -4.94
N PHE A 104 -2.03 11.15 -3.88
CA PHE A 104 -3.31 10.70 -3.36
C PHE A 104 -3.50 11.11 -1.90
N GLY A 105 -4.77 11.37 -1.55
CA GLY A 105 -5.21 11.61 -0.18
C GLY A 105 -6.14 10.50 0.29
N VAL A 106 -5.76 9.81 1.36
CA VAL A 106 -6.51 8.68 1.93
C VAL A 106 -6.98 9.05 3.34
N GLN A 107 -8.25 8.76 3.66
CA GLN A 107 -8.76 8.80 5.04
C GLN A 107 -8.91 7.36 5.56
N ALA A 108 -8.20 7.00 6.62
CA ALA A 108 -8.14 5.63 7.13
C ALA A 108 -7.92 5.61 8.64
N ARG A 109 -7.99 4.42 9.28
CA ARG A 109 -7.45 4.22 10.63
C ARG A 109 -5.96 3.95 10.54
N LEU A 110 -5.16 4.67 11.32
CA LEU A 110 -3.76 4.36 11.58
C LEU A 110 -3.70 3.23 12.62
N VAL A 111 -3.38 2.01 12.19
CA VAL A 111 -3.49 0.83 13.06
C VAL A 111 -2.16 0.37 13.64
N SER A 112 -1.05 0.60 12.95
CA SER A 112 0.28 0.29 13.45
C SER A 112 1.28 1.31 12.94
N VAL A 113 2.28 1.64 13.77
CA VAL A 113 3.42 2.47 13.40
C VAL A 113 4.70 1.92 14.02
N LYS A 114 5.81 1.93 13.30
CA LYS A 114 7.16 1.72 13.84
C LYS A 114 8.17 2.52 13.03
N ARG A 115 9.41 2.55 13.47
CA ARG A 115 10.56 3.01 12.70
C ARG A 115 11.33 1.83 12.14
N GLU A 116 11.52 1.82 10.83
CA GLU A 116 12.30 0.84 10.10
C GLU A 116 13.81 1.06 10.21
N SER A 117 14.59 0.06 9.77
CA SER A 117 16.05 0.09 9.82
C SER A 117 16.67 1.15 8.91
N ASP A 118 15.96 1.54 7.85
CA ASP A 118 16.27 2.62 6.92
C ASP A 118 15.81 4.00 7.41
N SER A 119 15.36 4.07 8.66
CA SER A 119 14.84 5.24 9.36
C SER A 119 13.46 5.74 8.92
N ASP A 120 12.77 5.03 8.04
CA ASP A 120 11.40 5.39 7.68
C ASP A 120 10.45 5.14 8.84
N TYR A 121 9.43 5.96 8.96
CA TYR A 121 8.28 5.59 9.77
C TYR A 121 7.30 4.84 8.90
N HIS A 122 7.15 3.56 9.23
CA HIS A 122 6.23 2.63 8.61
C HIS A 122 4.86 2.77 9.24
N LEU A 123 3.88 3.23 8.46
CA LEU A 123 2.50 3.36 8.88
C LEU A 123 1.64 2.31 8.19
N VAL A 124 0.92 1.51 8.97
CA VAL A 124 -0.13 0.65 8.44
C VAL A 124 -1.47 1.37 8.54
N LEU A 125 -2.10 1.58 7.38
CA LEU A 125 -3.42 2.18 7.24
C LEU A 125 -4.46 1.10 7.00
N ALA A 126 -5.60 1.16 7.70
CA ALA A 126 -6.73 0.26 7.51
C ALA A 126 -8.01 1.02 7.12
N GLN A 127 -8.67 0.57 6.05
CA GLN A 127 -9.94 1.13 5.60
C GLN A 127 -10.79 0.05 4.91
N GLY A 128 -12.01 -0.17 5.40
CA GLY A 128 -12.98 -1.07 4.77
C GLY A 128 -12.49 -2.53 4.61
N GLY A 129 -11.76 -3.06 5.60
CA GLY A 129 -11.21 -4.41 5.57
C GLY A 129 -10.00 -4.60 4.63
N ALA A 130 -9.43 -3.52 4.10
CA ALA A 130 -8.17 -3.53 3.36
C ALA A 130 -7.11 -2.74 4.13
N THR A 131 -5.84 -3.12 3.93
CA THR A 131 -4.67 -2.42 4.45
C THR A 131 -3.79 -1.87 3.33
N MET A 132 -2.99 -0.86 3.65
CA MET A 132 -1.95 -0.30 2.79
C MET A 132 -0.91 0.39 3.66
N ILE A 133 0.32 0.45 3.15
CA ILE A 133 1.44 1.13 3.80
C ILE A 133 1.52 2.60 3.36
N ALA A 134 1.99 3.44 4.26
CA ALA A 134 2.47 4.77 3.95
C ALA A 134 3.77 5.01 4.72
N GLU A 135 4.77 5.57 4.05
CA GLU A 135 6.11 5.73 4.61
C GLU A 135 6.48 7.21 4.71
N MET A 136 7.11 7.57 5.82
CA MET A 136 7.66 8.92 6.03
C MET A 136 9.17 8.81 6.14
N PRO A 137 9.94 9.31 5.15
CA PRO A 137 11.38 9.23 5.24
C PRO A 137 11.99 10.15 6.29
N LEU A 138 13.11 9.72 6.88
CA LEU A 138 13.83 10.56 7.83
C LEU A 138 14.35 11.83 7.13
N THR A 139 14.25 12.98 7.80
CA THR A 139 14.67 14.29 7.27
C THR A 139 16.14 14.34 6.84
N GLY A 140 17.01 13.49 7.40
CA GLY A 140 18.40 13.34 6.97
C GLY A 140 18.56 12.65 5.61
N CYS A 141 17.61 11.81 5.22
CA CYS A 141 17.62 11.03 3.99
C CYS A 141 16.97 11.71 2.78
N THR A 142 16.33 12.86 3.00
CA THR A 142 15.62 13.64 1.97
C THR A 142 16.39 14.87 1.51
N SER A 143 17.72 14.86 1.64
CA SER A 143 18.56 15.99 1.18
C SER A 143 18.38 16.22 -0.32
N GLY A 144 18.01 17.45 -0.71
CA GLY A 144 17.79 17.82 -2.11
C GLY A 144 16.41 17.42 -2.67
N ALA A 145 15.58 16.76 -1.87
CA ALA A 145 14.24 16.37 -2.26
C ALA A 145 13.32 17.56 -2.50
N GLN A 146 12.45 17.43 -3.49
CA GLN A 146 11.30 18.32 -3.61
C GLN A 146 10.32 18.06 -2.45
N HIS A 147 9.66 19.10 -1.95
CA HIS A 147 8.71 19.00 -0.82
C HIS A 147 9.27 18.46 0.51
N ARG A 148 10.59 18.55 0.73
CA ARG A 148 11.25 18.17 2.00
C ARG A 148 10.59 18.75 3.25
N TYR A 149 10.19 20.02 3.21
CA TYR A 149 9.51 20.66 4.34
C TYR A 149 8.17 19.98 4.67
N ALA A 150 7.39 19.61 3.65
CA ALA A 150 6.10 18.94 3.84
C ALA A 150 6.26 17.52 4.40
N MET A 151 7.29 16.78 3.95
CA MET A 151 7.65 15.48 4.52
C MET A 151 8.03 15.60 5.99
N ALA A 152 8.91 16.56 6.32
CA ALA A 152 9.34 16.80 7.71
C ALA A 152 8.15 17.19 8.61
N LEU A 153 7.28 18.09 8.12
CA LEU A 153 6.08 18.48 8.84
C LEU A 153 5.14 17.29 9.08
N ALA A 154 4.88 16.46 8.06
CA ALA A 154 4.04 15.28 8.22
C ALA A 154 4.59 14.31 9.27
N ARG A 155 5.92 14.15 9.33
CA ARG A 155 6.60 13.34 10.35
C ARG A 155 6.42 13.93 11.75
N THR A 156 6.60 15.24 11.91
CA THR A 156 6.36 15.94 13.19
C THR A 156 4.90 15.85 13.64
N GLU A 157 3.94 16.00 12.74
CA GLU A 157 2.51 15.86 13.05
C GLU A 157 2.14 14.44 13.49
N LEU A 158 2.77 13.41 12.90
CA LEU A 158 2.64 12.04 13.40
C LEU A 158 3.19 11.90 14.82
N GLU A 159 4.41 12.39 15.07
CA GLU A 159 5.03 12.33 16.40
C GLU A 159 4.17 13.04 17.45
N HIS A 160 3.58 14.20 17.13
CA HIS A 160 2.61 14.87 17.99
C HIS A 160 1.37 14.00 18.26
N ALA A 161 0.84 13.34 17.23
CA ALA A 161 -0.34 12.50 17.37
C ALA A 161 -0.10 11.23 18.21
N VAL A 162 1.13 10.71 18.25
CA VAL A 162 1.50 9.50 19.00
C VAL A 162 2.27 9.77 20.29
N GLY A 163 2.48 11.03 20.65
CA GLY A 163 3.08 11.45 21.92
C GLY A 163 4.61 11.47 21.94
N GLY A 164 5.28 11.44 20.78
CA GLY A 164 6.73 11.56 20.67
C GLY A 164 7.33 10.83 19.46
N PRO A 165 8.67 10.76 19.37
CA PRO A 165 9.37 10.04 18.32
C PRO A 165 9.02 8.55 18.29
N VAL A 166 8.88 7.98 17.10
CA VAL A 166 8.54 6.56 16.92
C VAL A 166 9.80 5.69 17.00
N GLY A 167 9.74 4.66 17.85
CA GLY A 167 10.79 3.65 18.05
C GLY A 167 10.73 2.49 17.06
N GLY A 168 11.68 1.55 17.16
CA GLY A 168 11.69 0.33 16.32
C GLY A 168 10.63 -0.71 16.68
N SER A 169 9.92 -0.52 17.80
CA SER A 169 8.82 -1.39 18.21
C SER A 169 7.49 -0.85 17.68
N TRP A 170 6.59 -1.77 17.31
CA TRP A 170 5.23 -1.43 16.91
C TRP A 170 4.47 -0.73 18.03
N ILE A 171 3.80 0.36 17.67
CA ILE A 171 2.73 0.98 18.46
C ILE A 171 1.43 0.95 17.66
N HIS A 172 0.28 0.99 18.35
CA HIS A 172 -1.03 0.86 17.72
C HIS A 172 -1.96 2.03 18.07
N PRO A 173 -1.78 3.21 17.45
CA PRO A 173 -2.51 4.43 17.83
C PRO A 173 -4.02 4.30 17.68
N GLY A 174 -4.49 3.59 16.65
CA GLY A 174 -5.91 3.36 16.41
C GLY A 174 -6.71 4.64 16.16
N VAL A 175 -6.07 5.70 15.64
CA VAL A 175 -6.71 7.00 15.38
C VAL A 175 -7.13 7.12 13.91
N PRO A 176 -8.26 7.77 13.60
CA PRO A 176 -8.60 8.12 12.22
C PRO A 176 -7.67 9.24 11.74
N VAL A 177 -7.13 9.10 10.54
CA VAL A 177 -6.16 10.03 9.94
C VAL A 177 -6.52 10.36 8.50
N ARG A 178 -6.03 11.50 8.02
CA ARG A 178 -5.86 11.76 6.59
C ARG A 178 -4.36 11.78 6.27
N ILE A 179 -3.97 10.94 5.33
CA ILE A 179 -2.63 10.87 4.76
C ILE A 179 -2.66 11.43 3.34
N VAL A 180 -1.65 12.20 2.98
CA VAL A 180 -1.37 12.66 1.61
C VAL A 180 0.04 12.22 1.24
N GLY A 181 0.21 11.56 0.10
CA GLY A 181 1.53 11.11 -0.35
C GLY A 181 1.55 10.78 -1.84
N VAL A 182 2.75 10.58 -2.36
CA VAL A 182 2.96 10.16 -3.75
C VAL A 182 2.73 8.66 -3.85
N LEU A 183 1.98 8.21 -4.86
CA LEU A 183 1.81 6.78 -5.11
C LEU A 183 3.17 6.15 -5.47
N PHE A 184 3.48 5.04 -4.84
CA PHE A 184 4.65 4.22 -5.10
C PHE A 184 4.22 2.76 -5.15
N PHE A 185 4.81 1.98 -6.06
CA PHE A 185 4.67 0.53 -6.04
C PHE A 185 5.97 -0.08 -5.53
N ASP A 186 5.90 -0.68 -4.36
CA ASP A 186 7.04 -1.32 -3.72
C ASP A 186 7.22 -2.77 -4.20
N PHE A 187 8.39 -3.34 -3.93
CA PHE A 187 8.63 -4.75 -4.16
C PHE A 187 8.37 -5.57 -2.89
N PRO A 188 7.94 -6.85 -3.02
CA PRO A 188 7.77 -7.71 -1.86
C PRO A 188 9.11 -7.96 -1.15
N HIS A 189 9.23 -7.55 0.11
CA HIS A 189 10.41 -7.75 0.96
C HIS A 189 10.07 -8.19 2.40
N GLY A 190 8.81 -8.58 2.65
CA GLY A 190 8.34 -9.08 3.94
C GLY A 190 7.57 -8.05 4.77
N GLN A 191 7.29 -6.88 4.20
CA GLN A 191 6.61 -5.77 4.86
C GLN A 191 5.23 -6.13 5.42
N SER A 192 4.89 -5.59 6.59
CA SER A 192 3.60 -5.79 7.24
C SER A 192 2.56 -4.77 6.78
N GLY A 193 1.35 -5.24 6.47
CA GLY A 193 0.20 -4.35 6.21
C GLY A 193 0.13 -3.76 4.80
N HIS A 194 0.93 -4.29 3.87
CA HIS A 194 0.94 -3.89 2.45
C HIS A 194 -0.43 -4.04 1.77
N ALA A 195 -0.62 -3.31 0.68
CA ALA A 195 -1.74 -3.52 -0.22
C ALA A 195 -1.53 -4.79 -1.07
N ARG A 196 -2.62 -5.34 -1.65
CA ARG A 196 -2.55 -6.55 -2.49
C ARG A 196 -1.59 -6.47 -3.68
N ASN A 197 -1.35 -5.26 -4.17
CA ASN A 197 -0.48 -4.94 -5.30
C ASN A 197 0.78 -4.17 -4.85
N TYR A 198 1.09 -4.14 -3.55
CA TYR A 198 2.22 -3.40 -2.98
C TYR A 198 2.20 -1.89 -3.30
N ALA A 199 1.02 -1.32 -3.57
CA ALA A 199 0.84 0.12 -3.62
C ALA A 199 1.04 0.71 -2.21
N GLU A 200 1.74 1.83 -2.14
CA GLU A 200 2.03 2.56 -0.92
C GLU A 200 1.98 4.08 -1.19
N LEU A 201 1.92 4.87 -0.13
CA LEU A 201 2.17 6.31 -0.21
C LEU A 201 3.57 6.60 0.30
N HIS A 202 4.52 6.77 -0.63
CA HIS A 202 5.93 6.98 -0.33
C HIS A 202 6.53 8.05 -1.28
N PRO A 203 6.90 9.24 -0.77
CA PRO A 203 6.80 9.67 0.63
C PRO A 203 5.43 10.26 0.95
N VAL A 204 5.08 10.19 2.23
CA VAL A 204 4.01 11.01 2.81
C VAL A 204 4.46 12.48 2.86
N THR A 205 3.61 13.36 2.35
CA THR A 205 3.79 14.83 2.31
C THR A 205 2.73 15.58 3.10
N GLY A 206 1.76 14.88 3.69
CA GLY A 206 0.79 15.47 4.59
C GLY A 206 0.17 14.43 5.52
N PHE A 207 0.05 14.80 6.80
CA PHE A 207 -0.54 13.98 7.84
C PHE A 207 -1.44 14.85 8.70
N ARG A 208 -2.60 14.33 9.12
CA ARG A 208 -3.38 14.89 10.22
C ARG A 208 -4.28 13.84 10.84
N VAL A 209 -4.50 13.94 12.15
CA VAL A 209 -5.59 13.24 12.82
C VAL A 209 -6.92 13.86 12.39
N LEU A 210 -7.92 13.02 12.14
CA LEU A 210 -9.29 13.45 11.92
C LEU A 210 -9.97 13.46 13.28
N ASN A 211 -10.36 14.63 13.77
CA ASN A 211 -11.18 14.68 14.97
C ASN A 211 -12.52 14.03 14.62
N GLY A 212 -12.89 12.98 15.35
CA GLY A 212 -14.26 12.47 15.32
C GLY A 212 -15.19 13.61 15.73
N SER A 213 -16.25 13.84 14.97
CA SER A 213 -17.41 14.56 15.51
C SER A 213 -17.76 13.88 16.83
N ARG A 214 -17.57 14.60 17.94
CA ARG A 214 -18.04 14.15 19.26
C ARG A 214 -19.56 14.04 19.24
#